data_AF-A0A7S4MQY0-F1
#
_entry.id   AF-A0A7S4MQY0-F1
#
_cell.length_a   1.000
_cell.length_b   1.000
_cell.length_c   1.000
_cell.angle_alpha   90.00
_cell.angle_beta   90.00
_cell.angle_gamma   90.00
#
_symmetry.space_group_name_H-M   'P 1'
#
loop_
_entity.id
_entity.type
_entity.pdbx_description
1 polymer ?
#
loop_
_entity_poly.entity_id
_entity_poly.type
_entity_poly.pdbx_seq_one_letter_code
_entity_poly.pdbx_strand_id
1 'polypeptide(L)'
;VHSVAENDQGNTKECSFRITVQEKCRTSGPVIHCPAQKIVLRASSRCDDNSHCARLNVFLGTCEDKSGCDCEMVQTSGPSVGSLVTTGEYILTSQAVNEMGFTGDLACSVHVTVK
;
A
#
# COMPACT_ATOMS: atom_id res chain seq x y z
N VAL A 1 -23.04 14.98 -21.10
CA VAL A 1 -23.81 15.83 -20.16
C VAL A 1 -24.65 16.78 -20.97
N HIS A 2 -25.92 16.91 -20.60
CA HIS A 2 -26.90 17.75 -21.27
C HIS A 2 -27.33 18.84 -20.29
N SER A 3 -27.33 20.09 -20.74
CA SER A 3 -27.82 21.22 -19.98
C SER A 3 -28.85 21.95 -20.80
N VAL A 4 -30.00 22.23 -20.20
CA VAL A 4 -31.08 23.02 -20.82
C VAL A 4 -31.11 24.37 -20.13
N ALA A 5 -31.03 25.44 -20.91
CA ALA A 5 -31.22 26.80 -20.44
C ALA A 5 -32.58 27.30 -20.92
N GLU A 6 -33.34 27.95 -20.03
CA GLU A 6 -34.64 28.57 -20.34
C GLU A 6 -34.53 30.07 -20.05
N ASN A 7 -35.06 30.91 -20.94
CA ASN A 7 -35.16 32.35 -20.68
C ASN A 7 -36.50 32.70 -20.01
N ASP A 8 -36.64 33.94 -19.54
CA ASP A 8 -37.85 34.41 -18.83
C ASP A 8 -39.13 34.40 -19.69
N GLN A 9 -39.02 34.13 -20.99
CA GLN A 9 -40.13 33.99 -21.92
C GLN A 9 -40.51 32.52 -22.16
N GLY A 10 -39.88 31.57 -21.46
CA GLY A 10 -40.13 30.13 -21.59
C GLY A 10 -39.42 29.46 -22.77
N ASN A 11 -38.52 30.16 -23.48
CA ASN A 11 -37.78 29.57 -24.59
C ASN A 11 -36.58 28.79 -24.07
N THR A 12 -36.49 27.51 -24.46
CA THR A 12 -35.40 26.63 -24.06
C THR A 12 -34.35 26.42 -25.17
N LYS A 13 -33.11 26.20 -24.75
CA LYS A 13 -32.00 25.73 -25.59
C LYS A 13 -31.28 24.61 -24.87
N GLU A 14 -30.99 23.55 -25.61
CA GLU A 14 -30.20 22.43 -25.12
C GLU A 14 -28.77 22.52 -25.64
N CYS A 15 -27.81 22.35 -24.74
CA CYS A 15 -26.41 22.19 -25.04
C CYS A 15 -25.96 20.82 -24.54
N SER A 16 -25.14 20.13 -25.34
CA SER A 16 -24.52 18.88 -24.92
C SER A 16 -23.02 18.91 -25.15
N PHE A 17 -22.30 18.25 -24.24
CA PHE A 17 -20.88 18.00 -24.36
C PHE A 17 -20.54 16.59 -23.88
N ARG A 18 -19.45 16.05 -24.42
CA ARG A 18 -18.92 14.74 -24.02
C ARG A 18 -17.95 14.93 -22.86
N ILE A 19 -18.10 14.09 -21.84
CA ILE A 19 -17.10 13.92 -20.78
C ILE A 19 -16.45 12.57 -21.03
N THR A 20 -15.13 12.56 -21.12
CA THR A 20 -14.35 11.32 -21.12
C THR A 20 -13.66 11.22 -19.77
N VAL A 21 -14.07 10.23 -18.98
CA VAL A 21 -13.37 9.86 -17.74
C VAL A 21 -12.36 8.80 -18.11
N GLN A 22 -11.10 9.01 -17.74
CA GLN A 22 -10.03 8.04 -17.90
C GLN A 22 -9.51 7.63 -16.53
N GLU A 23 -9.17 6.36 -16.38
CA GLU A 23 -8.49 5.90 -15.18
C GLU A 23 -7.08 6.48 -15.15
N LYS A 24 -6.80 7.32 -14.13
CA LYS A 24 -5.47 7.87 -13.90
C LYS A 24 -4.49 6.74 -13.59
N CYS A 25 -4.79 5.96 -12.55
CA CYS A 25 -4.01 4.84 -12.03
C CYS A 25 -4.75 3.50 -12.21
N ARG A 26 -4.07 2.37 -12.00
CA ARG A 26 -4.71 1.05 -12.09
C ARG A 26 -5.77 0.88 -11.00
N THR A 27 -6.99 0.56 -11.41
CA THR A 27 -8.09 0.23 -10.48
C THR A 27 -7.91 -1.12 -9.78
N SER A 28 -7.11 -2.03 -10.36
CA SER A 28 -6.65 -3.25 -9.70
C SER A 28 -5.53 -3.03 -8.67
N GLY A 29 -5.15 -1.76 -8.45
CA GLY A 29 -4.00 -1.38 -7.64
C GLY A 29 -2.63 -1.62 -8.32
N PRO A 30 -1.55 -1.26 -7.61
CA PRO A 30 -0.18 -1.38 -8.10
C PRO A 30 0.31 -2.83 -8.12
N VAL A 31 1.33 -3.11 -8.94
CA VAL A 31 2.08 -4.36 -8.93
C VAL A 31 3.06 -4.34 -7.75
N ILE A 32 3.14 -5.44 -7.01
CA ILE A 32 4.00 -5.57 -5.84
C ILE A 32 5.21 -6.46 -6.15
N HIS A 33 6.38 -6.06 -5.65
CA HIS A 33 7.63 -6.82 -5.74
C HIS A 33 8.08 -7.26 -4.35
N CYS A 34 7.73 -8.51 -4.01
CA CYS A 34 8.03 -9.07 -2.69
C CYS A 34 9.53 -9.35 -2.52
N PRO A 35 10.07 -9.19 -1.29
CA PRO A 35 11.42 -9.65 -0.98
C PRO A 35 11.47 -11.18 -1.04
N ALA A 36 12.49 -11.71 -1.72
CA ALA A 36 12.61 -13.16 -1.96
C ALA A 36 13.18 -13.96 -0.77
N GLN A 37 13.60 -13.30 0.31
CA GLN A 37 14.46 -13.92 1.33
C GLN A 37 13.86 -13.95 2.73
N LYS A 38 14.19 -15.02 3.46
CA LYS A 38 14.03 -15.07 4.92
C LYS A 38 15.07 -14.18 5.57
N ILE A 39 14.65 -13.36 6.52
CA ILE A 39 15.53 -12.44 7.24
C ILE A 39 15.87 -13.06 8.58
N VAL A 40 17.15 -13.03 8.96
CA VAL A 40 17.60 -13.47 10.27
C VAL A 40 18.23 -12.28 11.00
N LEU A 41 17.65 -11.89 12.13
CA LEU A 41 18.15 -10.83 12.99
C LEU A 41 18.82 -11.42 14.22
N ARG A 42 19.88 -10.77 14.69
CA ARG A 42 20.55 -11.12 15.94
C ARG A 42 19.94 -10.34 17.10
N ALA A 43 19.58 -11.04 18.16
CA ALA A 43 19.05 -10.45 19.39
C ALA A 43 20.17 -9.83 20.25
N SER A 44 20.66 -8.67 19.83
CA SER A 44 21.77 -7.96 20.46
C SER A 44 21.39 -7.07 21.65
N SER A 45 20.10 -6.90 21.93
CA SER A 45 19.60 -5.99 22.95
C SER A 45 18.77 -6.73 24.02
N ARG A 46 18.57 -6.06 25.16
CA ARG A 46 17.66 -6.50 26.22
C ARG A 46 16.35 -5.72 26.09
N CYS A 47 15.23 -6.43 26.22
CA CYS A 47 13.91 -5.81 26.34
C CYS A 47 13.58 -5.54 27.81
N ASP A 48 12.44 -4.87 28.09
CA ASP A 48 12.06 -4.43 29.43
C ASP A 48 11.89 -5.61 30.42
N ASP A 49 11.53 -6.78 29.91
CA ASP A 49 11.43 -8.05 30.64
C ASP A 49 12.77 -8.80 30.76
N ASN A 50 13.88 -8.15 30.40
CA ASN A 50 15.24 -8.68 30.37
C ASN A 50 15.47 -9.81 29.33
N SER A 51 14.50 -10.10 28.47
CA SER A 51 14.66 -11.06 27.37
C SER A 51 15.61 -10.55 26.28
N HIS A 52 16.15 -11.46 25.48
CA HIS A 52 16.92 -11.11 24.29
C HIS A 52 15.98 -10.61 23.18
N CYS A 53 16.28 -9.45 22.60
CA CYS A 53 15.47 -8.88 21.52
C CYS A 53 16.29 -8.14 20.46
N ALA A 54 15.65 -7.91 19.32
CA ALA A 54 16.19 -7.17 18.18
C ALA A 54 15.17 -6.14 17.68
N ARG A 55 15.66 -5.05 17.09
CA ARG A 55 14.79 -4.09 16.40
C ARG A 55 14.47 -4.63 15.01
N LEU A 56 13.18 -4.68 14.65
CA LEU A 56 12.74 -5.07 13.32
C LEU A 56 13.08 -4.00 12.30
N ASN A 57 14.24 -4.11 11.66
CA ASN A 57 14.58 -3.29 10.50
C ASN A 57 14.54 -4.18 9.26
N VAL A 58 13.35 -4.29 8.67
CA VAL A 58 13.09 -5.21 7.55
C VAL A 58 12.49 -4.45 6.37
N PHE A 59 12.89 -4.87 5.18
CA PHE A 59 12.37 -4.35 3.93
C PHE A 59 11.12 -5.15 3.53
N LEU A 60 10.00 -4.46 3.35
CA LEU A 60 8.70 -5.08 3.04
C LEU A 60 8.46 -5.31 1.54
N GLY A 61 9.28 -4.71 0.68
CA GLY A 61 9.16 -4.77 -0.78
C GLY A 61 9.09 -3.40 -1.43
N THR A 62 8.93 -3.39 -2.75
CA THR A 62 8.59 -2.21 -3.55
C THR A 62 7.28 -2.43 -4.29
N CYS A 63 6.73 -1.34 -4.83
CA CYS A 63 5.56 -1.37 -5.70
C CYS A 63 5.83 -0.56 -6.97
N GLU A 64 5.08 -0.85 -8.03
CA GLU A 64 5.07 -0.12 -9.29
C GLU A 64 3.62 0.01 -9.78
N ASP A 65 3.22 1.21 -10.21
CA ASP A 65 1.94 1.44 -10.87
C ASP A 65 2.17 2.02 -12.28
N LYS A 66 1.08 2.32 -12.99
CA LYS A 66 1.07 3.03 -14.26
C LYS A 66 1.86 4.34 -14.15
N SER A 67 2.61 4.66 -15.20
CA SER A 67 3.41 5.89 -15.30
C SER A 67 2.62 7.13 -14.86
N GLY A 68 3.19 7.90 -13.93
CA GLY A 68 2.57 9.10 -13.35
C GLY A 68 1.65 8.84 -12.16
N CYS A 69 1.64 7.61 -11.63
CA CYS A 69 1.00 7.25 -10.37
C CYS A 69 2.04 6.74 -9.38
N ASP A 70 2.00 7.29 -8.17
CA ASP A 70 2.79 6.81 -7.05
C ASP A 70 2.08 5.66 -6.33
N CYS A 71 2.86 4.88 -5.58
CA CYS A 71 2.36 3.82 -4.73
C CYS A 71 3.16 3.72 -3.43
N GLU A 72 2.52 3.17 -2.40
CA GLU A 72 3.09 2.99 -1.08
C GLU A 72 2.92 1.55 -0.61
N MET A 73 3.95 1.04 0.06
CA MET A 73 3.91 -0.25 0.76
C MET A 73 3.36 -0.07 2.17
N VAL A 74 2.28 -0.76 2.49
CA VAL A 74 1.60 -0.69 3.79
C VAL A 74 1.71 -2.03 4.49
N GLN A 75 2.23 -2.04 5.72
CA GLN A 75 2.21 -3.24 6.56
C GLN A 75 0.78 -3.51 7.05
N THR A 76 0.29 -4.73 6.81
CA THR A 76 -1.07 -5.15 7.15
C THR A 76 -1.13 -6.09 8.36
N SER A 77 -0.04 -6.81 8.66
CA SER A 77 0.03 -7.66 9.85
C SER A 77 1.46 -7.93 10.33
N GLY A 78 1.55 -8.58 11.49
CA GLY A 78 2.82 -8.86 12.18
C GLY A 78 3.26 -7.70 13.07
N PRO A 79 4.39 -7.82 13.78
CA PRO A 79 4.91 -6.74 14.59
C PRO A 79 5.39 -5.58 13.71
N SER A 80 5.13 -4.36 14.14
CA SER A 80 5.44 -3.16 13.34
C SER A 80 6.93 -3.09 13.02
N VAL A 81 7.27 -2.76 11.77
CA VAL A 81 8.64 -2.39 11.42
C VAL A 81 9.10 -1.25 12.35
N GLY A 82 10.32 -1.37 12.86
CA GLY A 82 10.92 -0.47 13.83
C GLY A 82 10.69 -0.86 15.29
N SER A 83 9.77 -1.78 15.60
CA SER A 83 9.55 -2.26 16.98
C SER A 83 10.68 -3.16 17.48
N LEU A 84 10.83 -3.26 18.81
CA LEU A 84 11.66 -4.29 19.44
C LEU A 84 10.83 -5.56 19.57
N VAL A 85 11.38 -6.69 19.13
CA VAL A 85 10.76 -8.00 19.26
C VAL A 85 11.74 -8.99 19.85
N THR A 86 11.24 -9.88 20.70
CA THR A 86 12.02 -10.92 21.36
C THR A 86 12.49 -11.99 20.37
N THR A 87 13.32 -12.92 20.81
CA THR A 87 13.70 -14.08 19.99
C THR A 87 12.47 -14.89 19.59
N GLY A 88 12.37 -15.28 18.31
CA GLY A 88 11.21 -16.00 17.79
C GLY A 88 11.11 -15.93 16.26
N GLU A 89 10.03 -16.52 15.74
CA GLU A 89 9.66 -16.49 14.33
C GLU A 89 8.50 -15.51 14.13
N TYR A 90 8.63 -14.61 13.16
CA TYR A 90 7.64 -13.61 12.84
C TYR A 90 7.31 -13.64 11.35
N ILE A 91 6.04 -13.42 11.04
CA ILE A 91 5.57 -13.21 9.67
C ILE A 91 4.98 -11.82 9.61
N LEU A 92 5.56 -10.97 8.77
CA LEU A 92 5.03 -9.64 8.47
C LEU A 92 4.34 -9.72 7.11
N THR A 93 3.13 -9.19 7.01
CA THR A 93 2.44 -9.07 5.72
C THR A 93 2.31 -7.61 5.32
N SER A 94 2.36 -7.36 4.02
CA SER A 94 2.21 -6.02 3.46
C SER A 94 1.46 -6.06 2.13
N GLN A 95 0.79 -4.95 1.83
CA GLN A 95 0.12 -4.69 0.56
C GLN A 95 0.61 -3.37 -0.02
N ALA A 96 0.32 -3.12 -1.29
CA ALA A 96 0.64 -1.86 -1.94
C ALA A 96 -0.63 -1.12 -2.32
N VAL A 97 -0.66 0.19 -2.07
CA VAL A 97 -1.80 1.08 -2.37
C VAL A 97 -1.29 2.22 -3.25
N ASN A 98 -2.01 2.54 -4.33
CA ASN A 98 -1.66 3.70 -5.15
C ASN A 98 -2.25 5.01 -4.63
N GLU A 99 -1.81 6.14 -5.19
CA GLU A 99 -2.27 7.49 -4.79
C GLU A 99 -3.80 7.71 -4.92
N MET A 100 -4.49 6.89 -5.69
CA MET A 100 -5.95 6.93 -5.84
C MET A 100 -6.67 6.02 -4.82
N GLY A 101 -5.92 5.29 -3.99
CA GLY A 101 -6.45 4.41 -2.95
C GLY A 101 -6.78 2.99 -3.39
N PHE A 102 -6.37 2.57 -4.61
CA PHE A 102 -6.56 1.20 -5.05
C PHE A 102 -5.45 0.29 -4.53
N THR A 103 -5.85 -0.81 -3.91
CA THR A 103 -4.94 -1.81 -3.33
C THR A 103 -4.67 -2.94 -4.32
N GLY A 104 -3.41 -3.34 -4.45
CA GLY A 104 -3.02 -4.47 -5.30
C GLY A 104 -3.55 -5.80 -4.79
N ASP A 105 -3.94 -6.69 -5.70
CA ASP A 105 -4.54 -8.00 -5.36
C ASP A 105 -3.59 -8.96 -4.63
N LEU A 106 -2.28 -8.76 -4.76
CA LEU A 106 -1.26 -9.62 -4.16
C LEU A 106 -0.68 -9.00 -2.88
N ALA A 107 -0.71 -9.76 -1.78
CA ALA A 107 0.01 -9.41 -0.56
C ALA A 107 1.40 -10.07 -0.54
N CYS A 108 2.39 -9.37 0.00
CA CYS A 108 3.70 -9.92 0.32
C CYS A 108 3.76 -10.43 1.75
N SER A 109 4.57 -11.46 1.97
CA SER A 109 4.88 -11.98 3.30
C SER A 109 6.39 -12.10 3.49
N VAL A 110 6.89 -11.60 4.62
CA VAL A 110 8.31 -11.69 5.00
C VAL A 110 8.43 -12.53 6.25
N HIS A 111 9.24 -13.58 6.17
CA HIS A 111 9.57 -14.43 7.31
C HIS A 111 10.84 -13.91 7.99
N VAL A 112 10.73 -13.64 9.28
CA VAL A 112 11.82 -13.10 10.11
C VAL A 112 12.09 -14.02 11.29
N THR A 113 13.32 -14.51 11.40
CA THR A 113 13.81 -15.24 12.57
C THR A 113 14.66 -14.29 13.42
N VAL A 114 14.34 -14.16 14.70
CA VAL A 114 15.16 -13.43 15.67
C VAL A 114 15.81 -14.44 16.61
N LYS A 115 17.14 -14.45 16.66
CA LYS A 115 17.93 -15.40 17.47
C LYS A 115 19.14 -14.78 18.14
#